data_AF-A0A960Y7U3-F1
#
_entry.id   AF-A0A960Y7U3-F1
#
_cell.length_a   1.000
_cell.length_b   1.000
_cell.length_c   1.000
_cell.angle_alpha   90.00
_cell.angle_beta   90.00
_cell.angle_gamma   90.00
#
_symmetry.space_group_name_H-M   'P 1'
#
loop_
_entity.id
_entity.type
_entity.pdbx_description
1 polymer ?
#
loop_
_entity_poly.entity_id
_entity_poly.type
_entity_poly.pdbx_seq_one_letter_code
_entity_poly.pdbx_strand_id
1 'polypeptide(L)'
;MHIERLSTDRTIPYIPEFAGERAKADADPSYQPVVMHLRPMSVAQFERSGEIFRTENDAIGFRLREDREDAVFVEHVARVENLQFADGTPIENGEQFAASRKAATSALAPLYLEVLAAIRDLSILREGERKNS
;
A
#
# COMPACT_ATOMS: atom_id res chain seq x y z
N MET A 1 -3.82 -0.18 10.23
CA MET A 1 -3.57 0.77 9.09
C MET A 1 -4.78 1.67 8.82
N HIS A 2 -4.57 2.93 8.43
CA HIS A 2 -5.64 3.90 8.18
C HIS A 2 -5.67 4.33 6.71
N ILE A 3 -6.78 4.09 6.03
CA ILE A 3 -6.94 4.39 4.61
C ILE A 3 -8.11 5.36 4.42
N GLU A 4 -7.85 6.50 3.80
CA GLU A 4 -8.85 7.50 3.46
C GLU A 4 -8.77 7.89 1.99
N ARG A 5 -9.88 7.74 1.26
CA ARG A 5 -9.96 8.15 -0.14
C ARG A 5 -10.25 9.65 -0.22
N LEU A 6 -9.22 10.44 -0.51
CA LEU A 6 -9.30 11.90 -0.55
C LEU A 6 -9.98 12.45 -1.81
N SER A 7 -9.90 11.73 -2.92
CA SER A 7 -10.45 12.14 -4.22
C SER A 7 -10.60 10.93 -5.16
N THR A 8 -11.16 11.15 -6.34
CA THR A 8 -11.26 10.11 -7.38
C THR A 8 -9.91 9.60 -7.87
N ASP A 9 -8.84 10.41 -7.78
CA ASP A 9 -7.52 10.17 -8.37
C ASP A 9 -6.38 10.04 -7.35
N ARG A 10 -6.60 10.45 -6.09
CA ARG A 10 -5.54 10.46 -5.08
C ARG A 10 -5.98 9.91 -3.72
N THR A 11 -5.09 9.09 -3.15
CA THR A 11 -5.15 8.64 -1.76
C THR A 11 -3.80 8.84 -1.09
N ILE A 12 -3.83 9.18 0.20
CA ILE A 12 -2.66 9.15 1.08
C ILE A 12 -2.90 8.05 2.13
N PRO A 13 -2.44 6.80 1.94
CA PRO A 13 -2.32 5.89 3.06
C PRO A 13 -1.35 6.47 4.08
N TYR A 14 -1.87 6.64 5.30
CA TYR A 14 -1.02 6.70 6.47
C TYR A 14 -0.77 5.25 6.89
N ILE A 15 0.49 4.83 6.92
CA ILE A 15 0.90 3.48 7.35
C ILE A 15 1.51 3.59 8.77
N PRO A 16 0.69 3.70 9.83
CA PRO A 16 1.20 3.91 11.20
C PRO A 16 1.86 2.68 11.84
N GLU A 17 1.64 1.48 11.33
CA GLU A 17 1.97 0.24 12.05
C GLU A 17 3.12 -0.57 11.48
N PHE A 18 3.71 -0.14 10.36
CA PHE A 18 5.01 -0.67 9.99
C PHE A 18 6.02 -0.28 11.08
N ALA A 19 6.90 -1.20 11.48
CA ALA A 19 8.13 -0.96 12.27
C ALA A 19 8.05 -0.02 13.50
N GLY A 20 6.87 0.13 14.12
CA GLY A 20 6.68 1.07 15.23
C GLY A 20 6.74 2.55 14.82
N GLU A 21 6.50 2.89 13.55
CA GLU A 21 6.54 4.26 13.00
C GLU A 21 5.68 5.23 13.81
N ARG A 22 4.47 4.82 14.21
CA ARG A 22 3.63 5.61 15.11
C ARG A 22 4.27 5.80 16.48
N ALA A 23 4.83 4.75 17.07
CA ALA A 23 5.55 4.85 18.34
C ALA A 23 6.81 5.73 18.24
N LYS A 24 7.50 5.73 17.10
CA LYS A 24 8.64 6.63 16.82
C LYS A 24 8.18 8.07 16.68
N ALA A 25 7.10 8.33 15.94
CA ALA A 25 6.50 9.66 15.81
C ALA A 25 5.99 10.19 17.16
N ASP A 26 5.38 9.33 17.98
CA ASP A 26 4.92 9.66 19.33
C ASP A 26 6.11 9.92 20.29
N ALA A 27 7.24 9.22 20.10
CA ALA A 27 8.45 9.36 20.92
C ALA A 27 9.37 10.52 20.48
N ASP A 28 9.36 10.89 19.20
CA ASP A 28 10.16 11.95 18.60
C ASP A 28 9.30 12.81 17.67
N PRO A 29 8.91 14.03 18.10
CA PRO A 29 8.11 14.94 17.27
C PRO A 29 8.79 15.42 15.99
N SER A 30 10.11 15.27 15.86
CA SER A 30 10.84 15.63 14.64
C SER A 30 10.83 14.51 13.58
N TYR A 31 10.46 13.30 13.99
CA TYR A 31 10.35 12.13 13.13
C TYR A 31 9.29 12.33 12.04
N GLN A 32 9.68 12.10 10.79
CA GLN A 32 8.76 12.14 9.64
C GLN A 32 8.42 10.70 9.24
N PRO A 33 7.15 10.26 9.41
CA PRO A 33 6.76 8.89 9.07
C PRO A 33 6.82 8.65 7.57
N VAL A 34 6.97 7.38 7.18
CA VAL A 34 6.87 6.95 5.78
C VAL A 34 5.47 7.25 5.26
N VAL A 35 5.40 7.94 4.12
CA VAL A 35 4.12 8.25 3.45
C VAL A 35 4.16 7.68 2.04
N MET A 36 3.13 6.91 1.67
CA MET A 36 2.91 6.49 0.29
C MET A 36 1.73 7.24 -0.29
N HIS A 37 1.80 7.60 -1.57
CA HIS A 37 0.67 8.18 -2.31
C HIS A 37 0.18 7.14 -3.29
N LEU A 38 -1.08 6.73 -3.17
CA LEU A 38 -1.66 5.66 -3.98
C LEU A 38 -2.63 6.20 -5.02
N ARG A 39 -2.54 5.66 -6.23
CA ARG A 39 -3.56 5.82 -7.27
C ARG A 39 -4.62 4.75 -7.07
N PRO A 40 -5.91 5.10 -7.06
CA PRO A 40 -6.96 4.09 -6.99
C PRO A 40 -6.96 3.24 -8.26
N MET A 41 -7.38 1.98 -8.12
CA MET A 41 -7.63 1.10 -9.25
C MET A 41 -9.03 1.35 -9.79
N SER A 42 -9.22 1.33 -11.11
CA SER A 42 -10.57 1.23 -11.65
C SER A 42 -11.19 -0.13 -11.34
N VAL A 43 -12.52 -0.22 -11.23
CA VAL A 43 -13.23 -1.49 -11.01
C VAL A 43 -12.85 -2.54 -12.06
N ALA A 44 -12.72 -2.13 -13.33
CA ALA A 44 -12.32 -3.03 -14.42
C ALA A 44 -10.86 -3.51 -14.30
N GLN A 45 -9.95 -2.68 -13.79
CA GLN A 45 -8.58 -3.13 -13.48
C GLN A 45 -8.57 -4.07 -12.27
N PHE A 46 -9.38 -3.80 -11.26
CA PHE A 46 -9.53 -4.63 -10.07
C PHE A 46 -9.99 -6.05 -10.42
N GLU A 47 -11.08 -6.17 -11.16
CA GLU A 47 -11.60 -7.47 -11.61
C GLU A 47 -10.58 -8.26 -12.45
N ARG A 48 -9.75 -7.58 -13.25
CA ARG A 48 -8.71 -8.23 -14.07
C ARG A 48 -7.46 -8.63 -13.29
N SER A 49 -7.18 -7.97 -12.16
CA SER A 49 -5.95 -8.14 -11.40
C SER A 49 -6.08 -9.15 -10.27
N GLY A 50 -7.29 -9.64 -10.01
CA GLY A 50 -7.55 -10.61 -8.96
C GLY A 50 -8.53 -11.71 -9.36
N GLU A 51 -8.92 -12.43 -8.33
CA GLU A 51 -9.87 -13.53 -8.37
C GLU A 51 -10.90 -13.30 -7.26
N ILE A 52 -12.17 -13.40 -7.65
CA ILE A 52 -13.29 -13.41 -6.72
C ILE A 52 -13.47 -14.84 -6.26
N PHE A 53 -13.45 -15.05 -4.94
CA PHE A 53 -13.67 -16.35 -4.34
C PHE A 53 -14.71 -16.27 -3.23
N ARG A 54 -15.38 -17.39 -2.93
CA ARG A 54 -16.23 -17.48 -1.74
C ARG A 54 -15.40 -17.95 -0.56
N THR A 55 -15.52 -17.24 0.56
CA THR A 55 -14.92 -17.65 1.83
C THR A 55 -15.79 -18.73 2.49
N GLU A 56 -15.24 -19.42 3.50
CA GLU A 56 -15.95 -20.46 4.26
C GLU A 56 -17.23 -19.95 4.96
N ASN A 57 -17.34 -18.65 5.20
CA ASN A 57 -18.50 -17.99 5.82
C ASN A 57 -19.49 -17.41 4.79
N ASP A 58 -19.43 -17.86 3.53
CA ASP A 58 -20.27 -17.40 2.41
C ASP A 58 -20.12 -15.91 2.05
N ALA A 59 -19.12 -15.22 2.62
CA ALA A 59 -18.73 -13.88 2.21
C ALA A 59 -17.93 -13.95 0.90
N ILE A 60 -18.17 -13.00 0.00
CA ILE A 60 -17.38 -12.83 -1.22
C ILE A 60 -16.05 -12.18 -0.85
N GLY A 61 -14.97 -12.91 -1.09
CA GLY A 61 -13.59 -12.46 -0.95
C GLY A 61 -12.97 -12.08 -2.30
N PHE A 62 -11.95 -11.23 -2.23
CA PHE A 62 -11.13 -10.88 -3.38
C PHE A 62 -9.64 -10.98 -3.01
N ARG A 63 -8.87 -11.64 -3.88
CA ARG A 63 -7.42 -11.76 -3.77
C ARG A 63 -6.79 -11.34 -5.10
N LEU A 64 -5.70 -10.60 -5.06
CA LEU A 64 -4.89 -10.29 -6.25
C LEU A 64 -4.21 -11.57 -6.74
N ARG A 65 -4.09 -11.73 -8.06
CA ARG A 65 -3.33 -12.85 -8.64
C ARG A 65 -1.86 -12.64 -8.37
N GLU A 66 -1.16 -13.70 -7.98
CA GLU A 66 0.25 -13.64 -7.60
C GLU A 66 1.15 -13.09 -8.72
N ASP A 67 0.85 -13.44 -9.98
CA ASP A 67 1.55 -12.94 -11.17
C ASP A 67 1.28 -11.47 -11.50
N ARG A 68 0.32 -10.84 -10.81
CA ARG A 68 -0.09 -9.44 -11.01
C ARG A 68 0.29 -8.52 -9.87
N GLU A 69 0.69 -9.05 -8.72
CA GLU A 69 0.96 -8.26 -7.52
C GLU A 69 2.00 -7.16 -7.75
N ASP A 70 3.16 -7.49 -8.32
CA ASP A 70 4.24 -6.51 -8.57
C ASP A 70 3.79 -5.42 -9.55
N ALA A 71 3.05 -5.80 -10.58
CA ALA A 71 2.55 -4.85 -11.59
C ALA A 71 1.54 -3.88 -10.96
N VAL A 72 0.60 -4.40 -10.17
CA VAL A 72 -0.37 -3.60 -9.41
C VAL A 72 0.34 -2.66 -8.45
N PHE A 73 1.32 -3.16 -7.69
CA PHE A 73 2.08 -2.34 -6.75
C PHE A 73 2.75 -1.16 -7.46
N VAL A 74 3.49 -1.43 -8.54
CA VAL A 74 4.23 -0.42 -9.30
C VAL A 74 3.30 0.61 -9.94
N GLU A 75 2.18 0.18 -10.54
CA GLU A 75 1.23 1.06 -11.22
C GLU A 75 0.55 2.01 -10.24
N HIS A 76 0.25 1.52 -9.03
CA HIS A 76 -0.59 2.21 -8.07
C HIS A 76 0.16 2.94 -6.96
N VAL A 77 1.45 2.68 -6.73
CA VAL A 77 2.29 3.52 -5.87
C VAL A 77 2.83 4.70 -6.69
N ALA A 78 2.18 5.86 -6.57
CA ALA A 78 2.56 7.05 -7.32
C ALA A 78 3.85 7.70 -6.81
N ARG A 79 4.01 7.75 -5.49
CA ARG A 79 5.11 8.44 -4.82
C ARG A 79 5.32 7.87 -3.43
N VAL A 80 6.58 7.86 -2.98
CA VAL A 80 6.97 7.50 -1.63
C VAL A 80 7.75 8.68 -1.03
N GLU A 81 7.47 8.99 0.24
CA GLU A 81 8.15 10.03 1.00
C GLU A 81 8.73 9.42 2.28
N ASN A 82 9.88 9.95 2.71
CA ASN A 82 10.57 9.59 3.95
C ASN A 82 10.98 8.11 4.06
N LEU A 83 11.15 7.43 2.93
CA LEU A 83 11.75 6.10 2.87
C LEU A 83 13.06 6.16 2.09
N GLN A 84 14.09 5.50 2.62
CA GLN A 84 15.42 5.48 2.03
C GLN A 84 16.03 4.08 2.11
N PHE A 85 16.96 3.82 1.20
CA PHE A 85 17.85 2.67 1.23
C PHE A 85 18.79 2.73 2.44
N ALA A 86 19.44 1.61 2.74
CA ALA A 86 20.42 1.54 3.82
C ALA A 86 21.63 2.48 3.63
N ASP A 87 21.93 2.86 2.38
CA ASP A 87 22.96 3.83 2.03
C ASP A 87 22.50 5.30 2.10
N GLY A 88 21.25 5.54 2.48
CA GLY A 88 20.65 6.88 2.59
C GLY A 88 20.04 7.40 1.28
N THR A 89 20.12 6.66 0.18
CA THR A 89 19.47 7.05 -1.08
C THR A 89 17.93 7.05 -0.90
N PRO A 90 17.18 8.07 -1.36
CA PRO A 90 15.72 8.06 -1.28
C PRO A 90 15.08 6.98 -2.15
N ILE A 91 13.97 6.40 -1.67
CA ILE A 91 13.03 5.61 -2.48
C ILE A 91 11.86 6.52 -2.82
N GLU A 92 11.66 6.79 -4.11
CA GLU A 92 10.73 7.83 -4.59
C GLU A 92 9.42 7.26 -5.14
N ASN A 93 9.38 6.00 -5.55
CA ASN A 93 8.24 5.39 -6.24
C ASN A 93 8.14 3.87 -6.06
N GLY A 94 7.06 3.29 -6.62
CA GLY A 94 6.78 1.86 -6.55
C GLY A 94 7.82 0.96 -7.24
N GLU A 95 8.43 1.42 -8.34
CA GLU A 95 9.44 0.64 -9.07
C GLU A 95 10.71 0.44 -8.24
N GLN A 96 11.24 1.55 -7.70
CA GLN A 96 12.41 1.53 -6.84
C GLN A 96 12.14 0.67 -5.59
N PHE A 97 10.97 0.82 -4.97
CA PHE A 97 10.58 -0.01 -3.84
C PHE A 97 10.52 -1.50 -4.19
N ALA A 98 9.85 -1.87 -5.29
CA ALA A 98 9.68 -3.26 -5.71
C ALA A 98 11.03 -3.92 -6.04
N ALA A 99 11.94 -3.20 -6.69
CA ALA A 99 13.31 -3.66 -6.92
C ALA A 99 14.06 -3.88 -5.59
N SER A 100 13.93 -2.94 -4.65
CA SER A 100 14.53 -3.02 -3.31
C SER A 100 14.05 -4.24 -2.53
N ARG A 101 12.73 -4.49 -2.55
CA ARG A 101 12.10 -5.62 -1.86
C ARG A 101 12.66 -6.95 -2.33
N LYS A 102 12.86 -7.12 -3.64
CA LYS A 102 13.42 -8.34 -4.23
C LYS A 102 14.88 -8.57 -3.79
N ALA A 103 15.63 -7.50 -3.53
CA ALA A 103 17.01 -7.56 -3.07
C ALA A 103 17.15 -7.72 -1.53
N ALA A 104 16.23 -7.15 -0.74
CA ALA A 104 16.31 -7.05 0.73
C ALA A 104 15.38 -8.03 1.47
N THR A 105 15.26 -9.25 0.95
CA THR A 105 14.21 -10.29 1.03
C THR A 105 13.33 -10.48 2.29
N SER A 106 13.60 -9.85 3.45
CA SER A 106 12.78 -10.00 4.66
C SER A 106 12.21 -8.71 5.25
N ALA A 107 12.90 -7.57 5.14
CA ALA A 107 12.50 -6.35 5.89
C ALA A 107 11.35 -5.57 5.20
N LEU A 108 11.32 -5.56 3.87
CA LEU A 108 10.34 -4.80 3.09
C LEU A 108 9.12 -5.62 2.66
N ALA A 109 9.16 -6.95 2.85
CA ALA A 109 8.07 -7.84 2.45
C ALA A 109 6.76 -7.59 3.22
N PRO A 110 6.75 -7.33 4.54
CA PRO A 110 5.51 -6.98 5.25
C PRO A 110 4.88 -5.68 4.74
N LEU A 111 5.69 -4.63 4.56
CA LEU A 111 5.23 -3.34 4.05
C LEU A 111 4.64 -3.46 2.63
N TYR A 112 5.27 -4.25 1.77
CA TYR A 112 4.76 -4.55 0.44
C TYR A 112 3.33 -5.13 0.47
N LEU A 113 3.09 -6.12 1.33
CA LEU A 113 1.78 -6.78 1.45
C LEU A 113 0.72 -5.84 2.03
N GLU A 114 1.08 -5.00 3.01
CA GLU A 114 0.17 -3.99 3.55
C GLU A 114 -0.26 -2.97 2.50
N VAL A 115 0.68 -2.50 1.68
CA VAL A 115 0.40 -1.55 0.60
C VAL A 115 -0.48 -2.19 -0.49
N LEU A 116 -0.23 -3.46 -0.85
CA LEU A 116 -1.12 -4.19 -1.75
C LEU A 116 -2.54 -4.32 -1.21
N ALA A 117 -2.68 -4.62 0.09
CA ALA A 117 -3.98 -4.65 0.75
C ALA A 117 -4.65 -3.27 0.73
N ALA A 118 -3.87 -2.20 0.91
CA ALA A 118 -4.37 -0.83 0.83
C ALA A 118 -4.87 -0.47 -0.57
N ILE A 119 -4.10 -0.80 -1.62
CA ILE A 119 -4.50 -0.60 -3.02
C ILE A 119 -5.81 -1.34 -3.32
N ARG A 120 -5.94 -2.60 -2.87
CA ARG A 120 -7.18 -3.39 -2.99
C ARG A 120 -8.34 -2.68 -2.32
N ASP A 121 -8.17 -2.27 -1.06
CA ASP A 121 -9.23 -1.66 -0.27
C ASP A 121 -9.67 -0.30 -0.84
N LEU A 122 -8.74 0.49 -1.38
CA LEU A 122 -9.07 1.75 -2.06
C LEU A 122 -9.95 1.59 -3.29
N SER A 123 -9.83 0.44 -3.95
CA SER A 123 -10.60 0.14 -5.16
C SER A 123 -12.09 -0.06 -4.87
N ILE A 124 -12.45 -0.30 -3.60
CA ILE A 124 -13.83 -0.53 -3.16
C ILE A 124 -14.40 0.64 -2.32
N LEU A 125 -13.55 1.54 -1.83
CA LEU A 125 -13.99 2.70 -1.03
C LEU A 125 -14.55 3.82 -1.90
N ARG A 126 -15.59 4.50 -1.42
CA ARG A 126 -16.10 5.74 -2.02
C ARG A 126 -15.25 6.94 -1.62
N GLU A 127 -15.36 8.04 -2.35
CA GLU A 127 -14.72 9.31 -1.97
C GLU A 127 -15.19 9.76 -0.58
N GLY A 128 -14.25 10.18 0.27
CA GLY A 128 -14.50 10.53 1.67
C GLY A 128 -14.72 9.33 2.61
N GLU A 129 -14.73 8.10 2.09
CA GLU A 129 -14.86 6.90 2.90
C GLU A 129 -13.50 6.53 3.52
N ARG A 130 -13.57 6.08 4.78
CA ARG A 130 -12.43 5.81 5.63
C ARG A 130 -12.50 4.39 6.15
N LYS A 131 -11.46 3.60 5.88
CA LYS A 131 -11.32 2.23 6.39
C LYS A 131 -10.28 2.21 7.51
N ASN A 132 -10.73 1.77 8.68
CA ASN A 132 -9.85 1.40 9.77
C ASN A 132 -9.66 -0.12 9.69
N SER A 133 -8.48 -0.56 9.29
CA SER A 133 -8.08 -1.98 9.30
C SER A 133 -7.22 -2.27 10.51
#